data_AF-A0A7Z9T8X4-F1
#
_entry.id   AF-A0A7Z9T8X4-F1
#
_cell.length_a   1.000
_cell.length_b   1.000
_cell.length_c   1.000
_cell.angle_alpha   90.00
_cell.angle_beta   90.00
_cell.angle_gamma   90.00
#
_symmetry.space_group_name_H-M   'P 1'
#
loop_
_entity.id
_entity.type
_entity.pdbx_description
1 polymer ?
#
loop_
_entity_poly.entity_id
_entity_poly.type
_entity_poly.pdbx_seq_one_letter_code
_entity_poly.pdbx_strand_id
1 'polypeptide(L)'
;MMHRYNDIMLFRSCFVVVGVIVAMPLIVFAQNDADREWVVPRTPEGAPDLQGLWTSQTYTPLQRPEIFEGREFLTDEEMASLTSILTAEDVDPLRGARAFSQALNEDAEVRESATVQADPTHYDNSMWLRTENPKTLSSRRTSLVVDPPNGRIPPLIPDAQRRAEVRRAARGTDSYQERPHQERCLMWTHEGPPMLPPPYNDLYQIFQTPGVVVIFPEMANNPPRIVA
;
A
#
# COMPACT_ATOMS: atom_id res chain seq x y z
N MET A 1 63.22 -38.38 27.03
CA MET A 1 63.52 -36.94 26.93
C MET A 1 62.77 -36.39 25.71
N MET A 2 61.59 -35.82 25.97
CA MET A 2 60.80 -34.87 25.16
C MET A 2 61.07 -34.78 23.65
N HIS A 3 60.33 -35.55 22.83
CA HIS A 3 59.86 -35.07 21.51
C HIS A 3 58.85 -35.99 20.79
N ARG A 4 58.49 -37.15 21.35
CA ARG A 4 57.65 -38.17 20.64
C ARG A 4 56.14 -38.13 20.91
N TYR A 5 55.60 -37.07 21.53
CA TYR A 5 54.20 -37.04 21.98
C TYR A 5 53.27 -36.05 21.24
N ASN A 6 53.76 -35.26 20.28
CA ASN A 6 52.93 -34.20 19.65
C ASN A 6 52.28 -34.56 18.30
N ASP A 7 52.77 -35.56 17.57
CA ASP A 7 52.26 -35.80 16.19
C ASP A 7 51.04 -36.72 16.12
N ILE A 8 50.74 -37.47 17.19
CA ILE A 8 49.61 -38.41 17.23
C ILE A 8 48.30 -37.71 17.67
N MET A 9 48.38 -36.56 18.35
CA MET A 9 47.20 -35.78 18.76
C MET A 9 46.66 -34.85 17.66
N LEU A 10 47.51 -34.38 16.74
CA LEU A 10 47.09 -33.50 15.63
C LEU A 10 46.30 -34.27 14.56
N PHE A 11 46.65 -35.53 14.28
CA PHE A 11 45.97 -36.32 13.25
C PHE A 11 44.60 -36.89 13.69
N ARG A 12 44.36 -37.07 15.00
CA ARG A 12 43.05 -37.49 15.53
C ARG A 12 42.07 -36.34 15.70
N SER A 13 42.55 -35.10 15.74
CA SER A 13 41.72 -33.90 15.93
C SER A 13 41.10 -33.40 14.62
N CYS A 14 41.74 -33.63 13.47
CA CYS A 14 41.16 -33.26 12.16
C CYS A 14 40.00 -34.17 11.71
N PHE A 15 39.99 -35.45 12.11
CA PHE A 15 38.89 -36.36 11.74
C PHE A 15 37.62 -36.16 12.58
N VAL A 16 37.74 -35.63 13.80
CA VAL A 16 36.56 -35.33 14.65
C VAL A 16 35.92 -34.00 14.25
N VAL A 17 36.68 -33.03 13.74
CA VAL A 17 36.12 -31.75 13.25
C VAL A 17 35.46 -31.90 11.86
N VAL A 18 35.93 -32.82 11.01
CA VAL A 18 35.28 -33.11 9.72
C VAL A 18 34.05 -34.01 9.88
N GLY A 19 34.02 -34.89 10.89
CA GLY A 19 32.89 -35.79 11.16
C GLY A 19 31.65 -35.11 11.78
N VAL A 20 31.81 -33.98 12.47
CA VAL A 20 30.68 -33.25 13.10
C VAL A 20 29.96 -32.32 12.11
N ILE A 21 30.59 -31.98 10.98
CA ILE A 21 29.98 -31.14 9.93
C ILE A 21 29.09 -31.97 8.97
N VAL A 22 29.23 -33.29 8.94
CA VAL A 22 28.50 -34.18 8.01
C VAL A 22 27.19 -34.75 8.63
N ALA A 23 26.90 -34.46 9.90
CA ALA A 23 25.71 -34.96 10.59
C ALA A 23 24.80 -33.88 11.18
N MET A 24 24.83 -32.65 10.64
CA MET A 24 23.68 -31.76 10.74
C MET A 24 22.71 -32.15 9.62
N PRO A 25 21.57 -32.81 9.91
CA PRO A 25 20.51 -32.82 8.94
C PRO A 25 20.14 -31.35 8.70
N LEU A 26 20.16 -30.98 7.41
CA LEU A 26 19.51 -29.81 6.86
C LEU A 26 18.04 -29.82 7.29
N ILE A 27 17.77 -29.39 8.52
CA ILE A 27 16.46 -28.98 8.98
C ILE A 27 16.45 -27.45 8.86
N VAL A 28 16.78 -26.97 7.67
CA VAL A 28 16.21 -25.72 7.18
C VAL A 28 14.87 -26.15 6.58
N PHE A 29 13.90 -26.43 7.44
CA PHE A 29 12.51 -26.27 7.01
C PHE A 29 12.39 -24.79 6.71
N ALA A 30 12.37 -24.48 5.42
CA ALA A 30 11.64 -23.34 4.92
C ALA A 30 10.31 -23.29 5.68
N GLN A 31 10.16 -22.33 6.58
CA GLN A 31 8.85 -21.94 7.06
C GLN A 31 8.17 -21.28 5.86
N ASN A 32 7.64 -22.11 4.96
CA ASN A 32 6.62 -21.69 4.02
C ASN A 32 5.41 -21.30 4.86
N ASP A 33 5.35 -20.06 5.30
CA ASP A 33 4.14 -19.45 5.87
C ASP A 33 3.00 -19.33 4.82
N ALA A 34 3.26 -19.76 3.57
CA ALA A 34 2.31 -19.75 2.46
C ALA A 34 1.14 -20.74 2.61
N ASP A 35 1.24 -21.75 3.49
CA ASP A 35 0.23 -22.81 3.65
C ASP A 35 -0.57 -22.72 4.97
N ARG A 36 -0.40 -21.68 5.79
CA ARG A 36 -1.26 -21.49 6.95
C ARG A 36 -2.60 -20.94 6.50
N GLU A 37 -3.65 -21.76 6.62
CA GLU A 37 -5.03 -21.29 6.48
C GLU A 37 -5.26 -20.13 7.46
N TRP A 38 -5.52 -18.94 6.90
CA TRP A 38 -5.71 -17.74 7.70
C TRP A 38 -6.98 -17.86 8.53
N VAL A 39 -6.84 -17.80 9.85
CA VAL A 39 -7.96 -17.84 10.80
C VAL A 39 -8.25 -16.43 11.27
N VAL A 40 -9.49 -15.96 11.05
CA VAL A 40 -9.98 -14.65 11.52
C VAL A 40 -9.82 -14.57 13.05
N PRO A 41 -9.01 -13.65 13.59
CA PRO A 41 -8.93 -13.42 15.02
C PRO A 41 -10.31 -13.04 15.58
N ARG A 42 -10.60 -13.46 16.80
CA ARG A 42 -11.90 -13.22 17.44
C ARG A 42 -11.72 -12.50 18.77
N THR A 43 -12.62 -11.58 19.03
CA THR A 43 -12.83 -10.96 20.35
C THR A 43 -13.29 -12.01 21.37
N PRO A 44 -13.17 -11.75 22.70
CA PRO A 44 -13.72 -12.64 23.72
C PRO A 44 -15.20 -13.00 23.53
N GLU A 45 -15.97 -12.12 22.91
CA GLU A 45 -17.38 -12.28 22.59
C GLU A 45 -17.63 -13.08 21.29
N GLY A 46 -16.58 -13.46 20.56
CA GLY A 46 -16.66 -14.27 19.34
C GLY A 46 -16.86 -13.49 18.03
N ALA A 47 -16.95 -12.16 18.08
CA ALA A 47 -16.97 -11.31 16.88
C ALA A 47 -15.57 -11.26 16.22
N PRO A 48 -15.46 -11.08 14.89
CA PRO A 48 -14.18 -10.78 14.23
C PRO A 48 -13.48 -9.61 14.92
N ASP A 49 -12.22 -9.80 15.29
CA ASP A 49 -11.39 -8.75 15.91
C ASP A 49 -10.76 -7.90 14.81
N LEU A 50 -11.24 -6.66 14.69
CA LEU A 50 -10.76 -5.66 13.74
C LEU A 50 -9.83 -4.65 14.40
N GLN A 51 -9.52 -4.81 15.70
CA GLN A 51 -8.74 -3.82 16.43
C GLN A 51 -7.31 -3.74 15.91
N GLY A 52 -6.71 -2.56 16.05
CA GLY A 52 -5.30 -2.33 15.73
C GLY A 52 -5.08 -1.17 14.78
N LEU A 53 -3.88 -1.12 14.23
CA LEU A 53 -3.47 -0.15 13.23
C LEU A 53 -3.60 -0.78 11.84
N TRP A 54 -4.33 -0.10 10.97
CA TRP A 54 -4.60 -0.49 9.61
C TRP A 54 -4.12 0.59 8.66
N THR A 55 -3.70 0.19 7.46
CA THR A 55 -3.33 1.10 6.38
C THR A 55 -4.34 0.96 5.24
N SER A 56 -4.71 2.08 4.61
CA SER A 56 -5.46 2.05 3.35
C SER A 56 -4.58 2.10 2.11
N GLN A 57 -3.26 2.21 2.27
CA GLN A 57 -2.30 2.29 1.17
C GLN A 57 -2.60 1.24 0.10
N THR A 58 -2.72 1.70 -1.14
CA THR A 58 -2.95 0.83 -2.28
C THR A 58 -2.44 1.48 -3.55
N TYR A 59 -1.85 0.67 -4.41
CA TYR A 59 -1.51 1.06 -5.77
C TYR A 59 -2.67 0.87 -6.74
N THR A 60 -3.70 0.09 -6.37
CA THR A 60 -4.91 -0.07 -7.19
C THR A 60 -5.66 1.26 -7.27
N PRO A 61 -5.88 1.82 -8.46
CA PRO A 61 -6.51 3.13 -8.60
C PRO A 61 -8.00 3.08 -8.26
N LEU A 62 -8.57 4.21 -7.85
CA LEU A 62 -10.00 4.30 -7.57
C LEU A 62 -10.86 3.91 -8.78
N GLN A 63 -10.52 4.47 -9.95
CA GLN A 63 -11.21 4.21 -11.21
C GLN A 63 -10.31 3.44 -12.19
N ARG A 64 -10.91 2.60 -13.02
CA ARG A 64 -10.19 1.78 -14.00
C ARG A 64 -9.56 2.63 -15.09
N PRO A 65 -8.23 2.55 -15.29
CA PRO A 65 -7.56 3.20 -16.42
C PRO A 65 -8.08 2.67 -17.77
N GLU A 66 -8.02 3.51 -18.81
CA GLU A 66 -8.55 3.16 -20.15
C GLU A 66 -7.83 1.94 -20.75
N ILE A 67 -6.53 1.81 -20.48
CA ILE A 67 -5.72 0.66 -20.94
C ILE A 67 -6.21 -0.70 -20.40
N PHE A 68 -7.02 -0.68 -19.34
CA PHE A 68 -7.61 -1.87 -18.74
C PHE A 68 -9.13 -1.94 -18.98
N GLU A 69 -9.69 -1.17 -19.92
CA GLU A 69 -11.11 -1.22 -20.23
C GLU A 69 -11.58 -2.66 -20.52
N GLY A 70 -12.71 -3.06 -19.92
CA GLY A 70 -13.24 -4.43 -20.01
C GLY A 70 -12.44 -5.50 -19.24
N ARG A 71 -11.31 -5.14 -18.62
CA ARG A 71 -10.44 -6.06 -17.87
C ARG A 71 -10.52 -5.78 -16.37
N GLU A 72 -11.35 -6.54 -15.66
CA GLU A 72 -11.51 -6.41 -14.21
C GLU A 72 -10.24 -6.83 -13.44
N PHE A 73 -9.51 -7.81 -13.97
CA PHE A 73 -8.34 -8.39 -13.33
C PHE A 73 -7.09 -8.33 -14.21
N LEU A 74 -5.97 -8.06 -13.57
CA LEU A 74 -4.62 -8.30 -14.06
C LEU A 74 -4.36 -9.80 -14.18
N THR A 75 -3.44 -10.18 -15.06
CA THR A 75 -2.79 -11.50 -15.01
C THR A 75 -1.84 -11.56 -13.80
N ASP A 76 -1.45 -12.78 -13.41
CA ASP A 76 -0.48 -12.95 -12.31
C ASP A 76 0.89 -12.32 -12.67
N GLU A 77 1.29 -12.41 -13.93
CA GLU A 77 2.52 -11.80 -14.45
C GLU A 77 2.46 -10.26 -14.43
N GLU A 78 1.34 -9.68 -14.85
CA GLU A 78 1.13 -8.23 -14.77
C GLU A 78 1.13 -7.74 -13.33
N MET A 79 0.48 -8.46 -12.41
CA MET A 79 0.47 -8.11 -10.98
C MET A 79 1.88 -8.17 -10.38
N ALA A 80 2.66 -9.21 -10.69
CA ALA A 80 4.04 -9.34 -10.23
C ALA A 80 4.91 -8.20 -10.78
N SER A 81 4.78 -7.89 -12.08
CA SER A 81 5.53 -6.82 -12.75
C SER A 81 5.16 -5.45 -12.19
N LEU A 82 3.87 -5.14 -12.06
CA LEU A 82 3.39 -3.89 -11.46
C LEU A 82 3.85 -3.76 -10.02
N THR A 83 3.79 -4.83 -9.23
CA THR A 83 4.27 -4.81 -7.84
C THR A 83 5.75 -4.47 -7.79
N SER A 84 6.57 -5.13 -8.60
CA SER A 84 8.02 -4.86 -8.69
C SER A 84 8.30 -3.40 -9.06
N ILE A 85 7.62 -2.88 -10.08
CA ILE A 85 7.84 -1.51 -10.56
C ILE A 85 7.36 -0.49 -9.55
N LEU A 86 6.12 -0.61 -9.05
CA LEU A 86 5.51 0.42 -8.19
C LEU A 86 6.11 0.48 -6.78
N THR A 87 6.82 -0.57 -6.35
CA THR A 87 7.51 -0.63 -5.05
C THR A 87 9.02 -0.34 -5.14
N ALA A 88 9.52 -0.01 -6.33
CA ALA A 88 10.91 0.39 -6.53
C ALA A 88 11.23 1.72 -5.83
N GLU A 89 12.52 1.93 -5.58
CA GLU A 89 13.03 3.00 -4.72
C GLU A 89 12.75 4.41 -5.22
N ASP A 90 12.86 4.61 -6.52
CA ASP A 90 12.74 5.88 -7.22
C ASP A 90 11.29 6.24 -7.59
N VAL A 91 10.34 5.34 -7.32
CA VAL A 91 8.93 5.58 -7.65
C VAL A 91 8.30 6.52 -6.65
N ASP A 92 7.74 7.61 -7.17
CA ASP A 92 7.01 8.60 -6.37
C ASP A 92 5.62 8.03 -6.00
N PRO A 93 5.33 7.82 -4.70
CA PRO A 93 4.05 7.27 -4.26
C PRO A 93 2.85 8.17 -4.60
N LEU A 94 3.06 9.47 -4.83
CA LEU A 94 2.00 10.41 -5.24
C LEU A 94 1.60 10.26 -6.71
N ARG A 95 2.36 9.54 -7.54
CA ARG A 95 2.00 9.31 -8.96
C ARG A 95 0.77 8.42 -9.13
N GLY A 96 0.46 7.60 -8.12
CA GLY A 96 -0.81 6.88 -7.95
C GLY A 96 -1.34 6.22 -9.23
N ALA A 97 -2.55 6.60 -9.65
CA ALA A 97 -3.22 6.01 -10.80
C ALA A 97 -2.44 6.17 -12.12
N ARG A 98 -1.64 7.24 -12.28
CA ARG A 98 -0.82 7.44 -13.47
C ARG A 98 0.30 6.42 -13.53
N ALA A 99 1.03 6.22 -12.42
CA ALA A 99 2.05 5.18 -12.33
C ALA A 99 1.45 3.79 -12.61
N PHE A 100 0.33 3.44 -11.96
CA PHE A 100 -0.35 2.17 -12.20
C PHE A 100 -0.73 1.96 -13.68
N SER A 101 -1.21 3.01 -14.37
CA SER A 101 -1.64 2.92 -15.77
C SER A 101 -0.51 2.86 -16.81
N GLN A 102 0.72 3.24 -16.45
CA GLN A 102 1.82 3.35 -17.42
C GLN A 102 3.04 2.54 -17.00
N ALA A 103 3.04 1.94 -15.81
CA ALA A 103 4.16 1.15 -15.31
C ALA A 103 4.48 -0.06 -16.21
N LEU A 104 3.51 -0.60 -16.95
CA LEU A 104 3.72 -1.68 -17.92
C LEU A 104 3.88 -1.20 -19.36
N ASN A 105 4.07 0.10 -19.58
CA ASN A 105 4.29 0.61 -20.94
C ASN A 105 5.64 0.12 -21.49
N GLU A 106 5.65 -0.32 -22.75
CA GLU A 106 6.86 -0.78 -23.45
C GLU A 106 7.85 0.38 -23.69
N ASP A 107 7.35 1.61 -23.79
CA ASP A 107 8.16 2.81 -23.86
C ASP A 107 8.70 3.17 -22.47
N ALA A 108 10.02 3.05 -22.32
CA ALA A 108 10.73 3.31 -21.08
C ALA A 108 10.61 4.77 -20.62
N GLU A 109 10.58 5.74 -21.54
CA GLU A 109 10.47 7.16 -21.22
C GLU A 109 9.05 7.48 -20.71
N VAL A 110 8.02 6.89 -21.33
CA VAL A 110 6.64 7.01 -20.85
C VAL A 110 6.51 6.44 -19.45
N ARG A 111 7.06 5.24 -19.21
CA ARG A 111 7.06 4.58 -17.91
C ARG A 111 7.76 5.42 -16.85
N GLU A 112 9.00 5.85 -17.10
CA GLU A 112 9.79 6.66 -16.17
C GLU A 112 9.08 7.98 -15.84
N SER A 113 8.61 8.70 -16.86
CA SER A 113 7.88 9.95 -16.65
C SER A 113 6.64 9.75 -15.78
N ALA A 114 6.01 8.57 -15.84
CA ALA A 114 4.79 8.21 -15.12
C ALA A 114 5.03 7.79 -13.67
N THR A 115 6.17 7.18 -13.37
CA THR A 115 6.48 6.62 -12.05
C THR A 115 7.38 7.52 -11.22
N VAL A 116 8.26 8.30 -11.83
CA VAL A 116 9.27 9.13 -11.14
C VAL A 116 8.89 10.61 -11.21
N GLN A 117 9.16 11.38 -10.15
CA GLN A 117 9.08 12.84 -10.20
C GLN A 117 10.40 13.44 -10.68
N ALA A 118 10.38 14.05 -11.86
CA ALA A 118 11.56 14.61 -12.51
C ALA A 118 11.67 16.14 -12.37
N ASP A 119 10.69 16.79 -11.72
CA ASP A 119 10.71 18.24 -11.49
C ASP A 119 11.67 18.61 -10.34
N PRO A 120 12.80 19.30 -10.61
CA PRO A 120 13.78 19.66 -9.60
C PRO A 120 13.29 20.75 -8.63
N THR A 121 12.16 21.40 -8.93
CA THR A 121 11.56 22.42 -8.05
C THR A 121 10.61 21.83 -6.99
N HIS A 122 10.28 20.55 -7.12
CA HIS A 122 9.42 19.84 -6.19
C HIS A 122 10.23 19.03 -5.16
N TYR A 123 9.61 18.69 -4.03
CA TYR A 123 10.21 17.73 -3.10
C TYR A 123 10.34 16.37 -3.76
N ASP A 124 11.42 15.65 -3.43
CA ASP A 124 11.55 14.24 -3.79
C ASP A 124 10.68 13.39 -2.85
N ASN A 125 9.46 13.10 -3.31
CA ASN A 125 8.49 12.31 -2.54
C ASN A 125 8.93 10.84 -2.39
N SER A 126 9.77 10.32 -3.29
CA SER A 126 10.30 8.96 -3.15
C SER A 126 11.23 8.86 -1.94
N MET A 127 11.89 9.95 -1.56
CA MET A 127 12.69 10.02 -0.34
C MET A 127 11.85 10.29 0.91
N TRP A 128 10.84 11.18 0.84
CA TRP A 128 10.08 11.62 2.02
C TRP A 128 8.91 10.73 2.41
N LEU A 129 8.25 10.09 1.45
CA LEU A 129 6.99 9.37 1.65
C LEU A 129 7.13 7.86 1.45
N ARG A 130 8.33 7.38 1.12
CA ARG A 130 8.57 5.95 0.95
C ARG A 130 8.47 5.22 2.28
N THR A 131 7.74 4.11 2.25
CA THR A 131 7.72 3.12 3.33
C THR A 131 8.90 2.16 3.15
N GLU A 132 9.63 1.85 4.23
CA GLU A 132 10.75 0.87 4.17
C GLU A 132 10.30 -0.48 3.63
N ASN A 133 9.09 -0.91 4.02
CA ASN A 133 8.43 -2.12 3.55
C ASN A 133 7.14 -1.73 2.82
N PRO A 134 7.20 -1.37 1.52
CA PRO A 134 6.03 -0.91 0.79
C PRO A 134 4.99 -2.02 0.68
N LYS A 135 3.72 -1.66 0.88
CA LYS A 135 2.61 -2.60 0.71
C LYS A 135 2.45 -2.94 -0.77
N THR A 136 2.54 -4.22 -1.11
CA THR A 136 2.33 -4.71 -2.48
C THR A 136 0.85 -4.60 -2.89
N LEU A 137 0.56 -4.86 -4.17
CA LEU A 137 -0.83 -5.01 -4.63
C LEU A 137 -1.52 -6.13 -3.84
N SER A 138 -2.60 -5.80 -3.14
CA SER A 138 -3.36 -6.79 -2.34
C SER A 138 -4.39 -7.57 -3.15
N SER A 139 -4.58 -7.22 -4.42
CA SER A 139 -5.54 -7.82 -5.33
C SER A 139 -5.11 -7.64 -6.78
N ARG A 140 -5.57 -8.52 -7.67
CA ARG A 140 -5.42 -8.37 -9.12
C ARG A 140 -6.38 -7.37 -9.74
N ARG A 141 -7.25 -6.71 -8.96
CA ARG A 141 -8.21 -5.75 -9.50
C ARG A 141 -7.51 -4.55 -10.14
N THR A 142 -8.03 -4.14 -11.29
CA THR A 142 -7.57 -2.94 -12.03
C THR A 142 -8.21 -1.64 -11.53
N SER A 143 -9.15 -1.72 -10.58
CA SER A 143 -9.84 -0.59 -9.94
C SER A 143 -10.41 -0.93 -8.56
N LEU A 144 -10.58 0.06 -7.68
CA LEU A 144 -11.34 -0.07 -6.42
C LEU A 144 -12.86 -0.03 -6.65
N VAL A 145 -13.32 0.76 -7.62
CA VAL A 145 -14.72 0.71 -8.06
C VAL A 145 -14.98 -0.62 -8.76
N VAL A 146 -15.95 -1.38 -8.25
CA VAL A 146 -16.36 -2.69 -8.78
C VAL A 146 -17.69 -2.59 -9.53
N ASP A 147 -18.62 -1.80 -9.01
CA ASP A 147 -19.91 -1.51 -9.63
C ASP A 147 -20.02 0.01 -9.87
N PRO A 148 -20.25 0.47 -11.12
CA PRO A 148 -20.51 -0.30 -12.34
C PRO A 148 -19.35 -1.18 -12.83
N PRO A 149 -19.60 -2.26 -13.62
CA PRO A 149 -18.58 -3.19 -14.08
C PRO A 149 -17.44 -2.58 -14.87
N ASN A 150 -17.61 -1.39 -15.45
CA ASN A 150 -16.54 -0.64 -16.12
C ASN A 150 -15.51 -0.05 -15.14
N GLY A 151 -15.72 -0.20 -13.83
CA GLY A 151 -14.80 0.23 -12.78
C GLY A 151 -14.64 1.74 -12.69
N ARG A 152 -15.63 2.52 -13.13
CA ARG A 152 -15.58 3.98 -13.15
C ARG A 152 -16.74 4.58 -12.36
N ILE A 153 -16.51 5.73 -11.75
CA ILE A 153 -17.56 6.48 -11.06
C ILE A 153 -18.56 6.94 -12.13
N PRO A 154 -19.86 6.70 -11.95
CA PRO A 154 -20.88 7.15 -12.88
C PRO A 154 -20.81 8.67 -13.12
N PRO A 155 -21.18 9.15 -14.32
CA PRO A 155 -21.22 10.58 -14.59
C PRO A 155 -22.15 11.30 -13.63
N LEU A 156 -21.77 12.51 -13.23
CA LEU A 156 -22.59 13.35 -12.36
C LEU A 156 -23.93 13.68 -13.03
N ILE A 157 -25.02 13.59 -12.26
CA ILE A 157 -26.33 14.09 -12.69
C ILE A 157 -26.28 15.62 -12.90
N PRO A 158 -27.14 16.20 -13.77
CA PRO A 158 -27.09 17.63 -14.11
C PRO A 158 -27.10 18.58 -12.90
N ASP A 159 -27.87 18.26 -11.86
CA ASP A 159 -27.91 19.09 -10.65
C ASP A 159 -26.58 19.05 -9.87
N ALA A 160 -25.89 17.91 -9.85
CA ALA A 160 -24.58 17.78 -9.23
C ALA A 160 -23.51 18.54 -10.05
N GLN A 161 -23.60 18.53 -11.38
CA GLN A 161 -22.75 19.34 -12.26
C GLN A 161 -22.93 20.83 -11.95
N ARG A 162 -24.19 21.31 -11.87
CA ARG A 162 -24.50 22.71 -11.52
C ARG A 162 -23.91 23.11 -10.16
N ARG A 163 -24.05 22.28 -9.12
CA ARG A 163 -23.43 22.54 -7.81
C ARG A 163 -21.91 22.58 -7.86
N ALA A 164 -21.28 21.74 -8.68
CA ALA A 164 -19.84 21.76 -8.87
C ALA A 164 -19.36 23.04 -9.56
N GLU A 165 -20.08 23.51 -10.58
CA GLU A 165 -19.80 24.77 -11.28
C GLU A 165 -19.93 25.97 -10.36
N VAL A 166 -21.00 26.05 -9.57
CA VAL A 166 -21.18 27.12 -8.55
C VAL A 166 -20.02 27.12 -7.55
N ARG A 167 -19.65 25.95 -7.01
CA ARG A 167 -18.51 25.84 -6.09
C ARG A 167 -17.19 26.25 -6.74
N ARG A 168 -16.98 25.92 -8.03
CA ARG A 168 -15.78 26.30 -8.78
C ARG A 168 -15.72 27.79 -9.01
N ALA A 169 -16.85 28.42 -9.36
CA ALA A 169 -16.95 29.87 -9.57
C ALA A 169 -16.74 30.67 -8.28
N ALA A 170 -17.06 30.09 -7.12
CA ALA A 170 -16.84 30.70 -5.80
C ALA A 170 -15.42 30.48 -5.24
N ARG A 171 -14.52 29.79 -5.96
CA ARG A 171 -13.12 29.65 -5.53
C ARG A 171 -12.38 30.95 -5.78
N GLY A 172 -11.61 31.38 -4.79
CA GLY A 172 -10.84 32.62 -4.85
C GLY A 172 -9.74 32.61 -3.80
N THR A 173 -8.84 33.59 -3.92
CA THR A 173 -7.74 33.81 -2.98
C THR A 173 -7.89 35.10 -2.19
N ASP A 174 -8.93 35.89 -2.49
CA ASP A 174 -9.12 37.25 -2.02
C ASP A 174 -9.64 37.28 -0.57
N SER A 175 -10.33 36.23 -0.14
CA SER A 175 -10.83 36.07 1.22
C SER A 175 -10.54 34.68 1.81
N TYR A 176 -10.35 34.61 3.13
CA TYR A 176 -10.22 33.35 3.86
C TYR A 176 -11.44 32.43 3.71
N GLN A 177 -12.61 32.98 3.35
CA GLN A 177 -13.84 32.21 3.14
C GLN A 177 -13.84 31.46 1.80
N GLU A 178 -13.13 31.99 0.81
CA GLU A 178 -13.08 31.47 -0.57
C GLU A 178 -11.93 30.46 -0.78
N ARG A 179 -11.02 30.41 0.20
CA ARG A 179 -9.91 29.45 0.25
C ARG A 179 -10.44 28.02 0.32
N PRO A 180 -9.80 27.07 -0.38
CA PRO A 180 -10.22 25.66 -0.35
C PRO A 180 -10.09 25.07 1.05
N HIS A 181 -10.85 24.01 1.33
CA HIS A 181 -10.88 23.35 2.65
C HIS A 181 -9.49 22.91 3.14
N GLN A 182 -8.61 22.52 2.22
CA GLN A 182 -7.24 22.11 2.53
C GLN A 182 -6.39 23.27 3.05
N GLU A 183 -6.47 24.46 2.43
CA GLU A 183 -5.76 25.66 2.87
C GLU A 183 -6.29 26.20 4.20
N ARG A 184 -7.55 25.88 4.52
CA ARG A 184 -8.19 26.25 5.80
C ARG A 184 -8.04 25.18 6.88
N CYS A 185 -7.29 24.12 6.62
CA CYS A 185 -7.11 22.96 7.51
C CYS A 185 -8.44 22.36 8.01
N LEU A 186 -9.50 22.42 7.19
CA LEU A 186 -10.82 21.92 7.58
C LEU A 186 -11.00 20.44 7.23
N MET A 187 -10.63 20.07 6.01
CA MET A 187 -10.69 18.69 5.54
C MET A 187 -9.84 18.50 4.29
N TRP A 188 -9.24 17.34 4.16
CA TRP A 188 -8.61 16.88 2.93
C TRP A 188 -9.62 16.16 2.02
N THR A 189 -9.27 16.00 0.75
CA THR A 189 -10.18 15.42 -0.25
C THR A 189 -10.47 13.95 -0.05
N HIS A 190 -9.61 13.23 0.69
CA HIS A 190 -9.69 11.78 0.92
C HIS A 190 -10.34 11.41 2.27
N GLU A 191 -10.71 12.43 3.04
CA GLU A 191 -11.02 12.35 4.48
C GLU A 191 -12.54 12.30 4.79
N GLY A 192 -13.36 12.79 3.84
CA GLY A 192 -14.82 12.75 3.91
C GLY A 192 -15.38 11.37 3.55
N PRO A 193 -16.69 11.10 3.71
CA PRO A 193 -17.31 9.89 3.19
C PRO A 193 -17.42 9.94 1.65
N PRO A 194 -17.05 8.87 0.91
CA PRO A 194 -16.27 7.72 1.40
C PRO A 194 -14.81 8.11 1.67
N MET A 195 -14.22 7.57 2.73
CA MET A 195 -12.80 7.77 3.00
C MET A 195 -12.01 7.06 1.89
N LEU A 196 -11.24 7.83 1.12
CA LEU A 196 -10.49 7.33 -0.02
C LEU A 196 -9.06 7.04 0.41
N PRO A 197 -8.38 6.01 -0.13
CA PRO A 197 -6.97 5.78 0.14
C PRO A 197 -6.10 6.94 -0.36
N PRO A 198 -5.44 7.71 0.53
CA PRO A 198 -4.41 8.63 0.12
C PRO A 198 -3.06 7.89 -0.04
N PRO A 199 -2.08 8.50 -0.72
CA PRO A 199 -0.74 7.94 -0.84
C PRO A 199 0.12 8.06 0.44
N TYR A 200 -0.27 8.92 1.38
CA TYR A 200 0.31 9.09 2.72
C TYR A 200 -0.78 9.60 3.68
N ASN A 201 -0.52 9.58 4.99
CA ASN A 201 -1.51 9.86 6.03
C ASN A 201 -2.72 8.90 5.96
N ASP A 202 -2.44 7.63 5.71
CA ASP A 202 -3.41 6.62 5.31
C ASP A 202 -3.70 5.59 6.41
N LEU A 203 -3.22 5.84 7.64
CA LEU A 203 -3.44 4.96 8.78
C LEU A 203 -4.82 5.18 9.44
N TYR A 204 -5.38 4.07 9.92
CA TYR A 204 -6.55 4.04 10.79
C TYR A 204 -6.24 3.24 12.04
N GLN A 205 -6.58 3.79 13.20
CA GLN A 205 -6.69 3.02 14.43
C GLN A 205 -8.14 2.58 14.61
N ILE A 206 -8.35 1.26 14.70
CA ILE A 206 -9.67 0.69 14.95
C ILE A 206 -9.77 0.27 16.41
N PHE A 207 -10.81 0.75 17.08
CA PHE A 207 -11.23 0.32 18.41
C PHE A 207 -12.55 -0.41 18.29
N GLN A 208 -12.70 -1.51 19.03
CA GLN A 208 -13.89 -2.34 18.98
C GLN A 208 -14.41 -2.60 20.39
N THR A 209 -15.71 -2.45 20.57
CA THR A 209 -16.44 -2.86 21.78
C THR A 209 -17.68 -3.64 21.36
N PRO A 210 -18.38 -4.33 22.27
CA PRO A 210 -19.59 -5.04 21.90
C PRO A 210 -20.60 -4.12 21.19
N GLY A 211 -20.89 -4.44 19.92
CA GLY A 211 -21.85 -3.71 19.08
C GLY A 211 -21.35 -2.38 18.49
N VAL A 212 -20.10 -1.96 18.72
CA VAL A 212 -19.58 -0.68 18.18
C VAL A 212 -18.16 -0.82 17.66
N VAL A 213 -17.93 -0.28 16.46
CA VAL A 213 -16.59 -0.11 15.85
C VAL A 213 -16.31 1.38 15.69
N VAL A 214 -15.16 1.82 16.21
CA VAL A 214 -14.66 3.18 16.02
C VAL A 214 -13.47 3.15 15.07
N ILE A 215 -13.55 3.92 14.00
CA ILE A 215 -12.46 4.09 13.02
C ILE A 215 -11.88 5.49 13.24
N PHE A 216 -10.65 5.55 13.71
CA PHE A 216 -9.93 6.79 14.00
C PHE A 216 -8.83 7.02 12.96
N PRO A 217 -8.99 8.00 12.05
CA PRO A 217 -7.99 8.29 11.02
C PRO A 217 -6.76 9.00 11.60
N GLU A 218 -5.60 8.78 10.98
CA GLU A 218 -4.34 9.44 11.32
C GLU A 218 -4.45 10.98 11.31
N MET A 219 -5.10 11.52 10.28
CA MET A 219 -5.37 12.95 10.17
C MET A 219 -6.50 13.37 11.10
N ALA A 220 -6.11 13.95 12.24
CA ALA A 220 -7.01 14.36 13.32
C ALA A 220 -7.93 15.56 13.00
N ASN A 221 -7.91 16.08 11.77
CA ASN A 221 -8.80 17.18 11.37
C ASN A 221 -10.26 16.72 11.23
N ASN A 222 -10.53 15.40 11.21
CA ASN A 222 -11.88 14.85 11.24
C ASN A 222 -12.18 14.06 12.51
N PRO A 223 -13.45 14.08 12.97
CA PRO A 223 -13.90 13.23 14.07
C PRO A 223 -13.84 11.75 13.69
N PRO A 224 -13.63 10.85 14.68
CA PRO A 224 -13.72 9.40 14.47
C PRO A 224 -15.06 9.00 13.83
N ARG A 225 -15.05 7.96 13.01
CA ARG A 225 -16.28 7.33 12.50
C ARG A 225 -16.74 6.27 13.49
N ILE A 226 -18.00 6.33 13.89
CA ILE A 226 -18.62 5.36 14.79
C ILE A 226 -19.63 4.55 13.98
N VAL A 227 -19.45 3.24 13.96
CA VAL A 227 -20.35 2.27 13.32
C VAL A 227 -20.98 1.44 14.44
N ALA A 228 -22.30 1.49 14.57
CA ALA A 228 -23.09 0.83 15.61
C ALA A 228 -24.30 0.11 15.00
#